data_AF-A0A944Y0X7-F1
#
_entry.id   AF-A0A944Y0X7-F1
#
_cell.length_a   1.000
_cell.length_b   1.000
_cell.length_c   1.000
_cell.angle_alpha   90.00
_cell.angle_beta   90.00
_cell.angle_gamma   90.00
#
_symmetry.space_group_name_H-M   'P 1'
#
loop_
_entity.id
_entity.type
_entity.pdbx_description
1 polymer ?
#
loop_
_entity_poly.entity_id
_entity_poly.type
_entity_poly.pdbx_seq_one_letter_code
_entity_poly.pdbx_strand_id
1 'polypeptide(L)' 'MCHGVGGLGDGPTGASLPKRPADLFIHVPIHSDTILYEFIRDGIDSVGMPGQEDELSKEQMWHLMNYLRSKFDAE' A
#
# COMPACT_ATOMS: atom_id res chain seq x y z
N MET A 1 -7.64 -3.44 -5.10
CA MET A 1 -7.61 -4.76 -5.77
C MET A 1 -6.93 -5.83 -4.92
N CYS A 2 -5.62 -5.74 -4.61
CA CYS A 2 -4.93 -6.75 -3.77
C CYS A 2 -5.16 -6.57 -2.25
N HIS A 3 -5.18 -5.34 -1.75
CA HIS A 3 -5.35 -5.06 -0.31
C HIS A 3 -6.81 -5.19 0.19
N GLY A 4 -7.77 -5.51 -0.69
CA GLY A 4 -9.19 -5.55 -0.35
C GLY A 4 -9.82 -4.16 -0.22
N VAL A 5 -11.16 -4.11 -0.17
CA VAL A 5 -11.91 -2.84 -0.03
C VAL A 5 -11.70 -2.25 1.38
N GLY A 6 -11.54 -3.11 2.38
CA GLY A 6 -11.28 -2.72 3.77
C GLY A 6 -9.80 -2.52 4.11
N GLY A 7 -8.87 -2.75 3.18
CA GLY A 7 -7.43 -2.66 3.46
C GLY A 7 -6.86 -3.83 4.28
N LEU A 8 -7.59 -4.94 4.45
CA LEU A 8 -7.21 -6.08 5.30
C LEU A 8 -6.30 -7.11 4.60
N GLY A 9 -5.81 -6.79 3.40
CA GLY A 9 -4.99 -7.70 2.62
C GLY A 9 -5.75 -8.94 2.13
N ASP A 10 -7.07 -8.83 1.96
CA ASP A 10 -7.99 -9.91 1.59
C ASP A 10 -8.61 -9.73 0.20
N GLY A 11 -8.00 -8.88 -0.63
CA GLY A 11 -8.46 -8.67 -2.00
C GLY A 11 -8.24 -9.92 -2.87
N PRO A 12 -9.15 -10.22 -3.81
CA PRO A 12 -9.12 -11.47 -4.58
C PRO A 12 -7.82 -11.66 -5.38
N THR A 13 -7.24 -10.58 -5.89
CA THR A 13 -5.97 -10.64 -6.64
C THR A 13 -4.75 -10.82 -5.74
N GLY A 14 -4.88 -10.55 -4.43
CA GLY A 14 -3.81 -10.81 -3.46
C GLY A 14 -3.59 -12.30 -3.19
N ALA A 15 -4.56 -13.15 -3.49
CA ALA A 15 -4.51 -14.59 -3.20
C ALA A 15 -3.45 -15.35 -4.00
N SER A 16 -3.05 -14.83 -5.17
CA SER A 16 -2.05 -15.44 -6.05
C SER A 16 -0.64 -14.86 -5.88
N LEU A 17 -0.44 -13.91 -4.96
CA LEU A 17 0.86 -13.28 -4.76
C LEU A 17 1.79 -14.16 -3.89
N PRO A 18 3.12 -14.02 -4.04
CA PRO A 18 4.09 -14.79 -3.24
C PRO A 18 3.90 -14.64 -1.73
N LYS A 19 3.37 -13.49 -1.28
CA LYS A 19 3.00 -13.23 0.11
C LYS A 19 1.64 -12.57 0.14
N ARG A 20 0.85 -12.90 1.17
CA ARG A 20 -0.41 -12.19 1.43
C ARG A 20 -0.13 -10.68 1.56
N PRO A 21 -0.92 -9.81 0.90
CA PRO A 21 -0.80 -8.37 1.08
C PRO A 21 -0.94 -7.96 2.54
N ALA A 22 -0.24 -6.88 2.90
CA ALA A 22 -0.28 -6.33 4.24
C ALA A 22 -1.69 -5.86 4.64
N ASP A 23 -2.03 -6.06 5.91
CA ASP A 23 -3.12 -5.34 6.56
C ASP A 23 -2.69 -3.89 6.78
N LEU A 24 -3.41 -2.96 6.14
CA LEU A 24 -3.08 -1.55 6.13
C LEU A 24 -3.30 -0.91 7.51
N PHE A 25 -4.21 -1.42 8.36
CA PHE A 25 -4.38 -0.91 9.73
C PHE A 25 -3.19 -1.22 10.64
N ILE A 26 -2.38 -2.24 10.29
CA ILE A 26 -1.16 -2.58 11.01
C ILE A 26 0.03 -1.86 10.40
N HIS A 27 0.14 -1.90 9.06
CA HIS A 27 1.36 -1.47 8.38
C HIS A 27 1.42 0.02 8.06
N VAL A 28 0.28 0.72 7.89
CA VAL A 28 0.30 2.18 7.69
C VAL A 28 0.84 2.89 8.94
N PRO A 29 0.34 2.65 10.17
CA PRO A 29 0.80 3.41 11.34
C PRO A 29 2.26 3.19 11.74
N ILE A 30 2.82 2.00 11.47
CA ILE A 30 4.16 1.62 11.98
C ILE A 30 5.30 2.04 11.06
N HIS A 31 5.00 2.41 9.82
CA HIS A 31 6.00 2.84 8.84
C HIS A 31 5.99 4.36 8.72
N SER A 32 7.16 4.96 8.45
CA SER A 32 7.25 6.40 8.17
C SER A 32 6.69 6.73 6.79
N ASP A 33 6.38 8.01 6.56
CA ASP A 33 5.89 8.47 5.26
C ASP A 33 6.87 8.17 4.12
N THR A 34 8.17 8.33 4.36
CA THR A 34 9.19 7.99 3.37
C THR A 34 9.14 6.52 2.99
N ILE A 35 9.03 5.62 3.98
CA ILE A 35 9.00 4.17 3.73
C ILE A 35 7.72 3.76 3.00
N LEU A 36 6.56 4.28 3.40
CA LEU A 36 5.32 4.02 2.70
C LEU A 36 5.33 4.57 1.27
N TYR A 37 5.89 5.78 1.07
CA TYR A 37 6.05 6.36 -0.26
C TYR A 37 6.96 5.50 -1.14
N GLU A 38 8.08 4.99 -0.61
CA GLU A 38 8.97 4.07 -1.33
C GLU A 38 8.26 2.76 -1.71
N PHE A 39 7.50 2.15 -0.80
CA PHE A 39 6.72 0.95 -1.12
C PHE A 39 5.68 1.20 -2.22
N ILE A 40 5.03 2.36 -2.23
CA ILE A 40 4.06 2.72 -3.27
C ILE A 40 4.77 3.03 -4.59
N ARG A 41 5.87 3.79 -4.56
CA ARG A 41 6.61 4.19 -5.76
C ARG A 41 7.23 2.98 -6.45
N ASP A 42 8.08 2.27 -5.71
CA ASP A 42 8.98 1.25 -6.23
C ASP A 42 8.34 -0.14 -6.22
N GLY A 43 7.33 -0.34 -5.37
CA GLY A 43 6.79 -1.66 -5.09
C GLY A 43 7.68 -2.47 -4.15
N ILE A 44 7.33 -3.74 -4.00
CA ILE A 44 8.09 -4.72 -3.23
C ILE A 44 8.05 -6.04 -4.00
N ASP A 45 8.99 -6.21 -4.92
CA ASP A 45 9.04 -7.34 -5.87
C ASP A 45 9.00 -8.71 -5.17
N SER A 46 9.73 -8.86 -4.07
CA SER A 46 9.82 -10.12 -3.33
C SER A 46 8.48 -10.62 -2.77
N VAL A 47 7.48 -9.75 -2.67
CA VAL A 47 6.12 -10.08 -2.22
C VAL A 47 5.07 -9.87 -3.31
N GLY A 48 5.49 -9.50 -4.53
CA GLY A 48 4.61 -9.25 -5.66
C GLY A 48 3.77 -7.97 -5.55
N MET A 49 4.24 -6.97 -4.80
CA MET A 49 3.62 -5.65 -4.77
C MET A 49 4.21 -4.80 -5.91
N PRO A 50 3.43 -4.41 -6.93
CA PRO A 50 3.95 -3.60 -8.03
C PRO A 50 4.15 -2.15 -7.61
N GLY A 51 5.22 -1.52 -8.11
CA GLY A 51 5.39 -0.07 -8.03
C GLY A 51 4.31 0.67 -8.82
N GLN A 52 4.06 1.92 -8.45
CA GLN A 52 3.02 2.78 -9.03
C GLN A 52 3.58 3.99 -9.79
N GLU A 53 4.91 4.14 -9.87
CA GLU A 53 5.53 5.33 -10.50
C GLU A 53 5.26 5.47 -12.01
N ASP A 54 4.96 4.35 -12.69
CA ASP A 54 4.59 4.36 -14.11
C ASP A 54 3.14 4.81 -14.35
N GLU A 55 2.29 4.76 -13.32
CA GLU A 55 0.84 5.03 -13.41
C GLU A 55 0.42 6.30 -12.66
N LEU A 56 1.15 6.68 -11.62
CA LEU A 56 0.84 7.83 -10.75
C LEU A 56 1.96 8.86 -10.80
N SER A 57 1.57 10.12 -10.93
CA SER A 57 2.49 11.23 -10.70
C SER A 57 2.91 11.29 -9.23
N LYS A 58 4.05 11.92 -8.97
CA LYS A 58 4.53 12.20 -7.60
C LYS A 58 3.46 12.86 -6.72
N GLU A 59 2.69 13.81 -7.28
CA GLU A 59 1.62 14.49 -6.55
C GLU A 59 0.46 13.54 -6.22
N GLN A 60 0.06 12.69 -7.17
CA GLN A 60 -0.98 11.68 -6.93
C GLN A 60 -0.56 10.66 -5.86
N MET A 61 0.72 10.27 -5.84
CA MET A 61 1.25 9.40 -4.78
C MET A 61 1.22 10.07 -3.40
N TRP A 62 1.50 11.37 -3.29
CA TRP A 62 1.35 12.10 -2.02
C TRP A 62 -0.12 12.21 -1.60
N HIS A 63 -1.05 12.42 -2.54
CA HIS A 63 -2.47 12.38 -2.22
C HIS A 63 -2.94 11.00 -1.77
N LEU A 64 -2.45 9.93 -2.40
CA LEU A 64 -2.70 8.55 -1.97
C LEU A 64 -2.16 8.31 -0.56
N MET A 65 -0.94 8.76 -0.27
CA MET A 65 -0.34 8.70 1.07
C MET A 65 -1.22 9.39 2.12
N ASN A 66 -1.70 10.60 1.85
CA ASN A 66 -2.61 11.32 2.75
C ASN A 66 -3.92 10.57 2.98
N TYR A 67 -4.47 9.96 1.91
CA TYR A 67 -5.66 9.12 2.03
C TYR A 67 -5.40 7.90 2.93
N LEU A 68 -4.29 7.17 2.72
CA LEU A 68 -3.92 6.01 3.53
C LEU A 68 -3.78 6.39 5.00
N ARG A 69 -3.08 7.48 5.30
CA ARG A 69 -2.92 8.04 6.66
C ARG A 69 -4.28 8.34 7.29
N SER A 70 -5.12 9.12 6.60
CA SER A 70 -6.45 9.47 7.11
C SER A 70 -7.37 8.26 7.35
N LYS A 71 -7.13 7.15 6.67
CA LYS A 71 -8.03 5.99 6.66
C LYS A 71 -7.58 4.87 7.60
N PHE A 72 -6.27 4.70 7.77
CA PHE A 72 -5.67 3.53 8.41
C PHE A 72 -4.73 3.85 9.57
N ASP A 73 -4.39 5.12 9.82
CA ASP A 73 -3.78 5.47 11.11
C ASP A 73 -4.82 5.29 12.23
N ALA A 74 -4.37 4.73 13.36
CA ALA A 74 -5.15 4.74 14.58
C ALA A 74 -5.13 6.15 15.19
N GLU A 75 -6.29 6.67 15.59
CA GLU A 75 -6.37 7.82 16.50
C GLU A 75 -5.71 7.51 17.86
#